data_AF-A0A2E0N0B0-F1
#
_entry.id   AF-A0A2E0N0B0-F1
#
_cell.length_a   1.000
_cell.length_b   1.000
_cell.length_c   1.000
_cell.angle_alpha   90.00
_cell.angle_beta   90.00
_cell.angle_gamma   90.00
#
_symmetry.space_group_name_H-M   'P 1'
#
loop_
_entity.id
_entity.type
_entity.pdbx_description
1 polymer ?
#
loop_
_entity_poly.entity_id
_entity_poly.type
_entity_poly.pdbx_seq_one_letter_code
_entity_poly.pdbx_strand_id
1 'polypeptide(L)'
;MTENKIKKKKKAGTSLQEMDISSPGGNLQSYISSVYGIGILSAEEERKLAEELYYRDDLEAARKLVLAHLRFVVHIAKTYSGYGLSE
;
A
#
# COMPACT_ATOMS: atom_id res chain seq x y z
N MET A 1 5.50 -40.00 28.26
CA MET A 1 5.09 -38.74 28.91
C MET A 1 6.05 -37.68 28.36
N THR A 2 5.68 -36.72 27.52
CA THR A 2 4.38 -36.12 27.22
C THR A 2 4.45 -35.52 25.81
N GLU A 3 3.36 -35.66 25.06
CA GLU A 3 3.15 -35.11 23.72
C GLU A 3 3.11 -33.57 23.74
N ASN A 4 3.53 -32.90 22.65
CA ASN A 4 2.57 -32.05 21.94
C ASN A 4 2.99 -31.77 20.49
N LYS A 5 2.07 -32.11 19.58
CA LYS A 5 2.07 -31.77 18.16
C LYS A 5 1.50 -30.36 17.97
N ILE A 6 1.53 -29.94 16.69
CA ILE A 6 0.71 -28.90 16.02
C ILE A 6 1.39 -27.51 16.10
N LYS A 7 1.96 -26.97 15.00
CA LYS A 7 1.16 -26.38 13.91
C LYS A 7 1.89 -26.35 12.55
N LYS A 8 1.31 -27.12 11.62
CA LYS A 8 1.01 -26.86 10.20
C LYS A 8 2.01 -26.06 9.34
N LYS A 9 2.57 -26.77 8.34
CA LYS A 9 2.93 -26.26 7.00
C LYS A 9 1.89 -25.24 6.49
N LYS A 10 2.31 -24.03 6.15
CA LYS A 10 1.54 -23.09 5.32
C LYS A 10 2.07 -23.15 3.89
N LYS A 11 1.18 -23.45 2.94
CA LYS A 11 1.42 -23.39 1.49
C LYS A 11 1.85 -21.96 1.11
N ALA A 12 2.90 -21.83 0.30
CA ALA A 12 3.26 -20.58 -0.35
C ALA A 12 2.29 -20.30 -1.51
N GLY A 13 1.10 -19.79 -1.16
CA GLY A 13 0.30 -18.98 -2.07
C GLY A 13 0.52 -17.52 -1.68
N THR A 14 1.03 -16.71 -2.62
CA THR A 14 1.02 -15.23 -2.59
C THR A 14 1.05 -14.60 -1.20
N SER A 15 2.10 -14.87 -0.43
CA SER A 15 2.40 -14.01 0.71
C SER A 15 2.86 -12.69 0.10
N LEU A 16 2.04 -11.65 0.19
CA LEU A 16 2.51 -10.27 0.07
C LEU A 16 3.74 -10.20 0.97
N GLN A 17 4.88 -9.78 0.40
CA GLN A 17 6.12 -9.62 1.16
C GLN A 17 5.78 -8.84 2.44
N GLU A 18 5.99 -9.47 3.58
CA GLU A 18 5.89 -8.82 4.88
C GLU A 18 6.92 -7.69 4.84
N MET A 19 6.45 -6.45 4.66
CA MET A 19 7.27 -5.28 4.91
C MET A 19 7.54 -5.30 6.41
N ASP A 20 8.78 -5.65 6.77
CA ASP A 20 9.26 -5.56 8.13
C ASP A 20 9.24 -4.08 8.56
N ILE A 21 8.14 -3.70 9.22
CA ILE A 21 7.91 -2.38 9.81
C ILE A 21 8.60 -2.24 11.18
N SER A 22 9.49 -3.16 11.56
CA SER A 22 10.15 -3.13 12.86
C SER A 22 11.40 -2.23 12.86
N SER A 23 11.21 -0.91 12.81
CA SER A 23 12.16 0.05 13.41
C SER A 23 11.53 1.44 13.61
N PRO A 24 11.70 2.10 14.77
CA PRO A 24 11.52 3.54 14.86
C PRO A 24 12.54 4.18 13.92
N GLY A 25 12.09 4.73 12.79
CA GLY A 25 12.96 5.19 11.71
C GLY A 25 13.07 4.24 10.50
N GLY A 26 12.09 3.37 10.27
CA GLY A 26 11.89 2.73 8.96
C GLY A 26 11.67 3.78 7.88
N ASN A 27 12.77 4.21 7.24
CA ASN A 27 12.94 5.35 6.34
C ASN A 27 11.66 5.85 5.63
N LEU A 28 10.89 6.73 6.30
CA LEU A 28 9.73 7.41 5.74
C LEU A 28 10.08 8.07 4.40
N GLN A 29 11.29 8.60 4.30
CA GLN A 29 11.82 9.19 3.08
C GLN A 29 11.84 8.19 1.92
N SER A 30 12.25 6.94 2.14
CA SER A 30 12.20 5.88 1.12
C SER A 30 10.78 5.56 0.67
N TYR A 31 9.81 5.52 1.61
CA TYR A 31 8.40 5.33 1.27
C TYR A 31 7.87 6.50 0.42
N ILE A 32 8.11 7.73 0.85
CA ILE A 32 7.71 8.95 0.14
C ILE A 32 8.35 9.00 -1.25
N SER A 33 9.64 8.69 -1.38
CA SER A 33 10.34 8.61 -2.67
C SER A 33 9.73 7.55 -3.60
N SER A 34 9.34 6.39 -3.05
CA SER A 34 8.66 5.34 -3.82
C SER A 34 7.31 5.81 -4.34
N VAL A 35 6.55 6.54 -3.51
CA VAL A 35 5.26 7.13 -3.90
C VAL A 35 5.42 8.18 -5.00
N TYR A 36 6.47 9.01 -4.96
CA TYR A 36 6.76 9.98 -6.03
C TYR A 36 7.25 9.35 -7.33
N GLY A 37 7.66 8.07 -7.33
CA GLY A 37 7.98 7.32 -8.55
C GLY A 37 6.74 6.83 -9.31
N ILE A 38 5.57 6.88 -8.69
CA ILE A 38 4.31 6.44 -9.30
C ILE A 38 3.84 7.50 -10.31
N GLY A 39 3.50 7.05 -11.52
CA GLY A 39 2.93 7.88 -12.57
C GLY A 39 1.56 8.44 -12.19
N ILE A 40 1.26 9.65 -12.66
CA ILE A 40 -0.05 10.28 -12.47
C ILE A 40 -0.99 9.77 -13.56
N LEU A 41 -2.20 9.39 -13.17
CA LEU A 41 -3.24 8.97 -14.10
C LEU A 41 -3.89 10.21 -14.74
N SER A 42 -4.22 10.10 -16.02
CA SER A 42 -5.14 11.02 -16.67
C SER A 42 -6.58 10.71 -16.26
N ALA A 43 -7.48 11.70 -16.41
CA ALA A 43 -8.90 11.52 -16.08
C ALA A 43 -9.57 10.37 -16.85
N GLU A 44 -9.12 10.10 -18.09
CA GLU A 44 -9.65 8.98 -18.88
C GLU A 44 -9.18 7.62 -18.33
N GLU A 45 -7.91 7.52 -17.92
CA GLU A 45 -7.37 6.31 -17.29
C GLU A 45 -8.03 6.04 -15.94
N GLU A 46 -8.28 7.07 -15.14
CA GLU A 46 -9.01 6.95 -13.87
C GLU A 46 -10.42 6.41 -14.10
N ARG A 47 -11.16 6.98 -15.05
CA ARG A 47 -12.50 6.51 -15.40
C ARG A 47 -12.48 5.06 -15.83
N LYS A 48 -11.52 4.68 -16.68
CA LYS A 48 -11.38 3.29 -17.15
C LYS A 48 -11.11 2.33 -15.99
N LEU A 49 -10.18 2.66 -15.10
CA LEU A 49 -9.86 1.82 -13.94
C LEU A 49 -11.05 1.73 -12.96
N ALA A 50 -11.79 2.81 -12.77
CA ALA A 50 -12.99 2.81 -11.93
C ALA A 50 -14.11 1.94 -12.53
N GLU A 51 -14.29 1.99 -13.85
CA GLU A 51 -15.23 1.11 -14.56
C GLU A 51 -14.80 -0.37 -14.48
N GLU A 52 -13.51 -0.66 -14.66
CA GLU A 52 -12.96 -2.02 -14.50
C GLU A 52 -13.20 -2.55 -13.08
N LEU A 53 -12.93 -1.74 -12.05
CA LEU A 53 -13.25 -2.10 -10.68
C LEU A 53 -14.76 -2.32 -10.47
N TYR A 54 -15.61 -1.40 -10.92
CA TYR A 54 -17.05 -1.46 -10.63
C TYR A 54 -17.77 -2.58 -11.38
N TYR A 55 -17.48 -2.76 -12.67
CA TYR A 55 -18.19 -3.73 -13.51
C TYR A 55 -17.56 -5.12 -13.49
N ARG A 56 -16.27 -5.24 -13.16
CA ARG A 56 -15.52 -6.51 -13.23
C ARG A 56 -14.90 -6.93 -11.90
N ASP A 57 -15.07 -6.14 -10.84
CA ASP A 57 -14.48 -6.39 -9.51
C ASP A 57 -12.95 -6.57 -9.58
N ASP A 58 -12.30 -5.82 -10.48
CA ASP A 58 -10.86 -5.93 -10.73
C ASP A 58 -10.05 -5.28 -9.60
N LEU A 59 -9.51 -6.12 -8.72
CA LEU A 59 -8.65 -5.71 -7.61
C LEU A 59 -7.35 -5.03 -8.07
N GLU A 60 -6.82 -5.36 -9.24
CA GLU A 60 -5.63 -4.69 -9.77
C GLU A 60 -5.98 -3.27 -10.23
N ALA A 61 -7.19 -3.04 -10.73
CA ALA A 61 -7.67 -1.70 -11.03
C ALA A 61 -7.81 -0.85 -9.76
N ALA A 62 -8.38 -1.42 -8.68
CA ALA A 62 -8.41 -0.77 -7.37
C ALA A 62 -7.00 -0.43 -6.85
N ARG A 63 -6.07 -1.39 -6.93
CA ARG A 63 -4.67 -1.19 -6.52
C ARG A 63 -4.02 -0.03 -7.26
N LYS A 64 -4.19 0.05 -8.59
CA LYS A 64 -3.65 1.13 -9.41
C LYS A 64 -4.23 2.49 -9.03
N LEU A 65 -5.54 2.57 -8.82
CA LEU A 65 -6.21 3.79 -8.36
C LEU A 65 -5.63 4.27 -7.03
N VAL A 66 -5.51 3.38 -6.04
CA VAL A 66 -4.95 3.72 -4.72
C VAL A 66 -3.51 4.22 -4.85
N LEU A 67 -2.66 3.48 -5.56
CA LEU A 67 -1.24 3.81 -5.72
C LEU A 67 -1.03 5.18 -6.38
N ALA A 68 -1.77 5.49 -7.44
CA ALA A 68 -1.70 6.78 -8.13
C ALA A 68 -2.04 7.97 -7.20
N HIS A 69 -2.97 7.75 -6.26
CA HIS A 69 -3.45 8.78 -5.33
C HIS A 69 -2.60 8.93 -4.06
N LEU A 70 -1.64 8.03 -3.79
CA LEU A 70 -0.79 8.14 -2.60
C LEU A 70 0.01 9.45 -2.56
N ARG A 71 0.40 10.00 -3.72
CA ARG A 71 1.10 11.30 -3.79
C ARG A 71 0.26 12.44 -3.20
N PHE A 72 -1.06 12.42 -3.45
CA PHE A 72 -2.00 13.38 -2.89
C PHE A 72 -2.14 13.19 -1.37
N VAL A 73 -2.27 11.94 -0.91
CA VAL A 73 -2.34 11.64 0.53
C VAL A 73 -1.09 12.13 1.26
N VAL A 74 0.10 11.86 0.71
CA VAL A 74 1.38 12.33 1.27
C VAL A 74 1.42 13.87 1.32
N HIS A 75 0.91 14.54 0.28
CA HIS A 75 0.84 16.00 0.28
C HIS A 75 -0.05 16.53 1.41
N ILE A 76 -1.26 15.98 1.58
CA ILE A 76 -2.18 16.37 2.66
C ILE A 76 -1.58 16.02 4.03
N ALA A 77 -1.00 14.84 4.21
CA ALA A 77 -0.39 14.45 5.48
C ALA A 77 0.72 15.42 5.93
N LYS A 78 1.53 15.91 4.99
CA LYS A 78 2.57 16.90 5.27
C LYS A 78 2.04 18.24 5.78
N THR A 79 0.80 18.63 5.48
CA THR A 79 0.23 19.88 6.03
C THR A 79 -0.09 19.77 7.51
N TYR A 80 -0.15 18.55 8.05
CA TYR A 80 -0.27 18.29 9.48
C TYR A 80 1.11 18.13 10.18
N SER A 81 2.22 18.27 9.45
CA SER A 81 3.55 18.35 10.05
C SER A 81 3.61 19.56 11.00
N GLY A 82 4.21 19.38 12.17
CA GLY A 82 4.30 20.42 13.21
C GLY A 82 3.16 20.41 14.24
N TYR A 83 2.11 19.60 14.07
CA TYR A 83 1.08 19.38 15.10
C TYR A 83 1.44 18.30 16.13
N GLY A 84 2.72 17.90 16.21
CA GLY A 84 3.19 16.87 17.15
C GLY A 84 2.81 15.44 16.78
N LEU A 85 2.26 15.22 15.58
CA LEU A 85 2.10 13.89 14.99
C LEU A 85 3.47 13.34 14.57
N SER A 86 3.74 12.07 14.88
CA SER A 86 5.00 11.41 14.52
C SER A 86 5.18 11.37 13.00
N GLU A 87 6.24 12.02 12.51
CA GLU A 87 6.79 11.81 11.16
C GLU A 87 7.54 10.47 11.08
#